data_AF-A0AA43QLW6-F1
#
_entry.id   AF-A0AA43QLW6-F1
#
_cell.length_a   1.000
_cell.length_b   1.000
_cell.length_c   1.000
_cell.angle_alpha   90.00
_cell.angle_beta   90.00
_cell.angle_gamma   90.00
#
_symmetry.space_group_name_H-M   'P 1'
#
loop_
_entity.id
_entity.type
_entity.pdbx_description
1 polymer ?
#
loop_
_entity_poly.entity_id
_entity_poly.type
_entity_poly.pdbx_seq_one_letter_code
_entity_poly.pdbx_strand_id
1 'polypeptide(L)'
;MATLQRRMDDEASIGESELEVRREDQDKINKFSRLHNREQALEESLKVKAKDKEDLEEVSNELELADEDENIPYKIGDTFMSLPLPEVQELLSDSTKKIEKEVIEVEGDLSTIREEMDELKVQLYASGAINFLGPFFHVTNEQQLVLPISLFLVGYVLGPLFFGPLSESYGRRIIMLSTFVVFTIFTMACALAPNWPTFLVFRLICGINASSPIAVVGGLYADIFGNPVTRGRAMACFMVRLRKETGDPNIFAAIELEKKGAKQMITVTLMRPLNMIAFEAIVLFSCLYTSLAYAIFYLFFEAYPIIFQGTYHMNAGVSGLAFLPIMVGLMFALGIFLYYDCVLQKARKANKPWASIEEYRRLPLACLGGPLYVISLFWLGWSARASVHWIVPMLAGVPFGAGFMLIFMALLNYITDAYEIYAASGMAATSIARSIFGAVLPLAAAPMYRSLGVSWASSLLGFLSLAMTVIPFAFIKYGDRIRANSRFCNELKALKEKNARQKERDEKEKARIESVPRDPEEAMQPI
;
A
#
# COMPACT_ATOMS: atom_id res chain seq x y z
N MET A 1 60.98 -17.26 4.88
CA MET A 1 60.54 -16.67 3.59
C MET A 1 59.38 -17.43 2.97
N ALA A 2 59.41 -18.77 2.84
CA ALA A 2 58.29 -19.53 2.28
C ALA A 2 56.96 -19.45 3.07
N THR A 3 57.01 -19.26 4.39
CA THR A 3 55.81 -19.12 5.25
C THR A 3 55.20 -17.72 5.27
N LEU A 4 55.97 -16.69 4.89
CA LEU A 4 55.49 -15.32 4.72
C LEU A 4 54.87 -15.14 3.33
N GLN A 5 55.41 -15.80 2.31
CA GLN A 5 54.84 -15.80 0.97
C GLN A 5 53.49 -16.52 0.92
N ARG A 6 53.36 -17.67 1.60
CA ARG A 6 52.06 -18.36 1.75
C ARG A 6 51.02 -17.54 2.52
N ARG A 7 51.44 -16.76 3.51
CA ARG A 7 50.54 -15.84 4.24
C ARG A 7 50.12 -14.64 3.39
N MET A 8 50.98 -14.15 2.51
CA MET A 8 50.62 -13.10 1.55
C MET A 8 49.71 -13.61 0.44
N ASP A 9 49.88 -14.87 0.02
CA ASP A 9 48.99 -15.52 -0.96
C ASP A 9 47.64 -15.91 -0.32
N ASP A 10 47.63 -16.30 0.97
CA ASP A 10 46.40 -16.62 1.71
C ASP A 10 45.66 -15.34 2.17
N GLU A 11 46.35 -14.25 2.53
CA GLU A 11 45.74 -12.94 2.84
C GLU A 11 45.25 -12.18 1.59
N ALA A 12 45.76 -12.50 0.40
CA ALA A 12 45.20 -12.02 -0.87
C ALA A 12 43.90 -12.75 -1.28
N SER A 13 43.51 -13.82 -0.56
CA SER A 13 42.29 -14.59 -0.83
C SER A 13 41.12 -14.27 0.10
N ILE A 14 41.30 -13.35 1.05
CA ILE A 14 40.28 -12.99 2.05
C ILE A 14 40.16 -11.47 2.10
N GLY A 15 39.24 -10.92 1.31
CA GLY A 15 38.78 -9.54 1.52
C GLY A 15 38.68 -8.69 0.28
N GLU A 16 37.92 -9.13 -0.71
CA GLU A 16 37.15 -8.25 -1.60
C GLU A 16 36.19 -9.17 -2.35
N SER A 17 34.94 -9.26 -1.87
CA SER A 17 33.87 -9.59 -2.79
C SER A 17 33.77 -8.40 -3.74
N GLU A 18 34.66 -8.34 -4.73
CA GLU A 18 34.58 -7.41 -5.84
C GLU A 18 33.15 -7.52 -6.34
N LEU A 19 32.39 -6.43 -6.17
CA LEU A 19 31.29 -6.14 -7.06
C LEU A 19 31.90 -6.25 -8.45
N GLU A 20 31.68 -7.37 -9.13
CA GLU A 20 32.11 -7.57 -10.51
C GLU A 20 31.29 -6.57 -11.32
N VAL A 21 31.76 -5.32 -11.38
CA VAL A 21 31.17 -4.28 -12.20
C VAL A 21 31.37 -4.77 -13.62
N ARG A 22 30.30 -5.31 -14.21
CA ARG A 22 30.31 -5.72 -15.61
C ARG A 22 30.83 -4.53 -16.40
N ARG A 23 31.77 -4.78 -17.32
CA ARG A 23 32.36 -3.70 -18.15
C ARG A 23 31.29 -2.81 -18.78
N GLU A 24 30.17 -3.41 -19.17
CA GLU A 24 29.00 -2.71 -19.71
C GLU A 24 28.39 -1.68 -18.75
N ASP A 25 28.33 -1.98 -17.45
CA ASP A 25 27.77 -1.07 -16.43
C ASP A 25 28.78 0.05 -16.10
N GLN A 26 30.08 -0.28 -16.07
CA GLN A 26 31.14 0.73 -15.96
C GLN A 26 31.16 1.66 -17.18
N ASP A 27 30.93 1.13 -18.38
CA ASP A 27 30.88 1.91 -19.62
C ASP A 27 29.68 2.86 -19.64
N LYS A 28 28.52 2.43 -19.11
CA LYS A 28 27.35 3.31 -18.91
C LYS A 28 27.62 4.41 -17.90
N ILE A 29 28.24 4.10 -16.75
CA ILE A 29 28.62 5.10 -15.75
C ILE A 29 29.60 6.12 -16.34
N ASN A 30 30.61 5.64 -17.09
CA ASN A 30 31.57 6.49 -17.77
C ASN A 30 30.91 7.36 -18.85
N LYS A 31 29.98 6.80 -19.63
CA LYS A 31 29.19 7.55 -20.62
C LYS A 31 28.35 8.63 -19.95
N PHE A 32 27.68 8.31 -18.84
CA PHE A 32 26.88 9.27 -18.07
C PHE A 32 27.73 10.43 -17.54
N SER A 33 28.91 10.12 -16.96
CA SER A 33 29.84 11.14 -16.46
C SER A 33 30.32 12.08 -17.57
N ARG A 34 30.64 11.56 -18.77
CA ARG A 34 31.05 12.39 -19.92
C ARG A 34 29.91 13.30 -20.40
N LEU A 35 28.70 12.77 -20.50
CA LEU A 35 27.53 13.55 -20.93
C LEU A 35 27.22 14.65 -19.92
N HIS A 36 27.29 14.36 -18.62
CA HIS A 36 27.03 15.36 -17.58
C HIS A 36 28.05 16.51 -17.59
N ASN A 37 29.34 16.20 -17.76
CA ASN A 37 30.35 17.25 -17.90
C ASN A 37 30.14 18.10 -19.17
N ARG A 38 29.67 17.48 -20.26
CA ARG A 38 29.35 18.20 -21.51
C ARG A 38 28.10 19.06 -21.37
N GLU A 39 27.08 18.59 -20.65
CA GLU A 39 25.89 19.37 -20.30
C GLU A 39 26.28 20.65 -19.55
N GLN A 40 27.11 20.53 -18.50
CA GLN A 40 27.57 21.70 -17.74
C GLN A 40 28.35 22.70 -18.60
N ALA A 41 29.23 22.22 -19.49
CA ALA A 41 29.98 23.08 -20.40
C ALA A 41 29.09 23.82 -21.40
N LEU A 42 28.05 23.15 -21.92
CA LEU A 42 27.08 23.78 -22.83
C LEU A 42 26.16 24.76 -22.10
N GLU A 43 25.76 24.47 -20.87
CA GLU A 43 24.98 25.41 -20.03
C GLU A 43 25.77 26.70 -19.76
N GLU A 44 27.08 26.59 -19.52
CA GLU A 44 27.95 27.76 -19.36
C GLU A 44 28.10 28.53 -20.67
N SER A 45 28.31 27.84 -21.79
CA SER A 45 28.38 28.48 -23.11
C SER A 45 27.08 29.18 -23.49
N LEU A 46 25.93 28.58 -23.20
CA LEU A 46 24.61 29.15 -23.44
C LEU A 46 24.41 30.43 -22.62
N LYS A 47 24.83 30.45 -21.35
CA LYS A 47 24.77 31.66 -20.50
C LYS A 47 25.59 32.81 -21.07
N VAL A 48 26.80 32.53 -21.56
CA VAL A 48 27.66 33.56 -22.19
C VAL A 48 26.98 34.12 -23.44
N LYS A 49 26.50 33.25 -24.34
CA LYS A 49 25.84 33.69 -25.58
C LYS A 49 24.51 34.41 -25.34
N ALA A 50 23.74 33.99 -24.34
CA ALA A 50 22.51 34.66 -23.94
C ALA A 50 22.79 36.08 -23.44
N LYS A 51 23.89 36.25 -22.69
CA LYS A 51 24.35 37.57 -22.26
C LYS A 51 24.83 38.42 -23.44
N ASP A 52 25.61 37.87 -24.36
CA ASP A 52 26.05 38.60 -25.57
C ASP A 52 24.84 39.05 -26.41
N LYS A 53 23.76 38.26 -26.46
CA LYS A 53 22.50 38.64 -27.12
C LYS A 53 21.82 39.82 -26.40
N GLU A 54 21.72 39.77 -25.07
CA GLU A 54 21.16 40.85 -24.25
C GLU A 54 21.95 42.15 -24.43
N ASP A 55 23.28 42.08 -24.41
CA ASP A 55 24.18 43.23 -24.61
C ASP A 55 23.98 43.85 -26.02
N LEU A 56 23.79 43.04 -27.07
CA LEU A 56 23.50 43.54 -28.43
C LEU A 56 22.12 44.18 -28.55
N GLU A 57 21.10 43.64 -27.88
CA GLU A 57 19.75 44.21 -27.86
C GLU A 57 19.73 45.56 -27.11
N GLU A 58 20.48 45.68 -26.01
CA GLU A 58 20.66 46.93 -25.27
C GLU A 58 21.32 48.01 -26.14
N VAL A 59 22.43 47.66 -26.81
CA VAL A 59 23.11 48.58 -27.75
C VAL A 59 22.20 48.98 -28.91
N SER A 60 21.39 48.05 -29.43
CA SER A 60 20.42 48.35 -30.48
C SER A 60 19.37 49.37 -30.02
N ASN A 61 18.86 49.23 -28.80
CA ASN A 61 17.87 50.17 -28.23
C ASN A 61 18.46 51.57 -27.98
N GLU A 62 19.73 51.65 -27.55
CA GLU A 62 20.42 52.93 -27.38
C GLU A 62 20.62 53.65 -28.73
N LEU A 63 20.89 52.90 -29.80
CA LEU A 63 21.10 53.45 -31.14
C LEU A 63 19.83 53.96 -31.81
N GLU A 64 18.64 53.51 -31.40
CA GLU A 64 17.36 54.07 -31.87
C GLU A 64 17.13 55.52 -31.41
N LEU A 65 17.86 55.95 -30.37
CA LEU A 65 17.76 57.30 -29.79
C LEU A 65 18.84 58.26 -30.32
N ALA A 66 19.74 57.80 -31.19
CA ALA A 66 20.83 58.59 -31.76
C ALA A 66 20.38 59.41 -32.99
N ASP A 67 21.02 60.56 -33.21
CA ASP A 67 20.72 61.43 -34.36
C ASP A 67 21.21 60.81 -35.69
N GLU A 68 20.41 60.88 -36.76
CA GLU A 68 20.70 60.24 -38.06
C GLU A 68 22.01 60.73 -38.73
N ASP A 69 22.48 61.92 -38.38
CA ASP A 69 23.68 62.57 -38.95
C ASP A 69 24.97 62.28 -38.14
N GLU A 70 24.91 61.49 -37.07
CA GLU A 70 26.05 61.23 -36.19
C GLU A 70 26.82 59.96 -36.60
N ASN A 71 28.15 60.07 -36.72
CA ASN A 71 28.99 58.90 -37.00
C ASN A 71 29.37 58.18 -35.71
N ILE A 72 29.18 56.86 -35.69
CA ILE A 72 29.32 56.04 -34.50
C ILE A 72 30.61 55.23 -34.57
N PRO A 73 31.43 55.21 -33.50
CA PRO A 73 32.64 54.41 -33.45
C PRO A 73 32.31 52.92 -33.27
N TYR A 74 32.45 52.14 -34.34
CA TYR A 74 32.25 50.70 -34.34
C TYR A 74 33.58 49.96 -34.23
N LYS A 75 33.69 49.00 -33.30
CA LYS A 75 34.93 48.25 -33.05
C LYS A 75 35.00 47.00 -33.93
N ILE A 76 36.04 46.89 -34.76
CA ILE A 76 36.35 45.70 -35.56
C ILE A 76 37.73 45.18 -35.11
N GLY A 77 37.75 44.03 -34.45
CA GLY A 77 38.97 43.50 -33.82
C GLY A 77 39.46 44.45 -32.73
N ASP A 78 40.64 45.05 -32.92
CA ASP A 78 41.24 46.01 -31.97
C ASP A 78 41.19 47.47 -32.45
N THR A 79 40.53 47.75 -33.59
CA THR A 79 40.47 49.11 -34.18
C THR A 79 39.04 49.63 -34.21
N PHE A 80 38.86 50.94 -34.03
CA PHE A 80 37.56 51.61 -34.16
C PHE A 80 37.45 52.29 -35.52
N MET A 81 36.32 52.08 -36.20
CA MET A 81 35.94 52.74 -37.44
C MET A 81 34.74 53.64 -37.19
N SER A 82 34.78 54.87 -37.69
CA SER A 82 33.65 55.80 -37.61
C SER A 82 32.72 55.51 -38.79
N LEU A 83 31.52 55.02 -38.51
CA LEU A 83 30.56 54.58 -39.52
C LEU A 83 29.23 55.37 -39.40
N PRO A 84 28.51 55.61 -40.51
CA PRO A 84 27.17 56.16 -40.47
C PRO A 84 26.19 55.23 -39.73
N LEU A 85 25.21 55.80 -39.03
CA LEU A 85 24.19 55.06 -38.27
C LEU A 85 23.53 53.89 -39.03
N PRO A 86 23.12 54.02 -40.31
CA PRO A 86 22.50 52.91 -41.05
C PRO A 86 23.42 51.69 -41.24
N GLU A 87 24.72 51.93 -41.42
CA GLU A 87 25.72 50.87 -41.65
C GLU A 87 26.00 50.11 -40.33
N VAL A 88 25.99 50.82 -39.19
CA VAL A 88 26.13 50.21 -37.86
C VAL A 88 24.91 49.36 -37.50
N GLN A 89 23.71 49.82 -37.82
CA GLN A 89 22.47 49.06 -37.61
C GLN A 89 22.43 47.77 -38.43
N GLU A 90 22.89 47.80 -39.69
CA GLU A 90 22.99 46.62 -40.54
C GLU A 90 23.96 45.58 -39.93
N LEU A 91 25.16 46.02 -39.53
CA LEU A 91 26.18 45.16 -38.91
C LEU A 91 25.75 44.57 -37.57
N LEU A 92 25.03 45.33 -36.74
CA LEU A 92 24.44 44.83 -35.50
C LEU A 92 23.36 43.80 -35.77
N SER A 93 22.47 44.06 -36.74
CA SER A 93 21.41 43.10 -37.11
C SER A 93 21.98 41.75 -37.56
N ASP A 94 23.11 41.77 -38.29
CA ASP A 94 23.78 40.56 -38.74
C ASP A 94 24.51 39.83 -37.59
N SER A 95 25.08 40.59 -36.65
CA SER A 95 25.69 40.04 -35.43
C SER A 95 24.65 39.37 -34.53
N THR A 96 23.49 40.02 -34.32
CA THR A 96 22.38 39.46 -33.54
C THR A 96 21.83 38.20 -34.18
N LYS A 97 21.62 38.18 -35.50
CA LYS A 97 21.20 36.96 -36.24
C LYS A 97 22.22 35.83 -36.11
N LYS A 98 23.51 36.16 -36.07
CA LYS A 98 24.58 35.16 -35.91
C LYS A 98 24.55 34.55 -34.51
N ILE A 99 24.46 35.36 -33.47
CA ILE A 99 24.38 34.89 -32.08
C ILE A 99 23.09 34.08 -31.86
N GLU A 100 21.96 34.52 -32.42
CA GLU A 100 20.69 33.79 -32.31
C GLU A 100 20.76 32.39 -32.94
N LYS A 101 21.43 32.24 -34.09
CA LYS A 101 21.68 30.91 -34.68
C LYS A 101 22.54 30.04 -33.78
N GLU A 102 23.60 30.60 -33.21
CA GLU A 102 24.51 29.87 -32.31
C GLU A 102 23.81 29.46 -31.00
N VAL A 103 22.88 30.26 -30.47
CA VAL A 103 22.06 29.92 -29.30
C VAL A 103 21.15 28.73 -29.62
N ILE A 104 20.45 28.76 -30.76
CA ILE A 104 19.55 27.67 -31.19
C ILE A 104 20.33 26.36 -31.36
N GLU A 105 21.55 26.42 -31.92
CA GLU A 105 22.41 25.25 -32.08
C GLU A 105 22.81 24.65 -30.72
N VAL A 106 23.24 25.48 -29.77
CA VAL A 106 23.62 25.04 -28.42
C VAL A 106 22.42 24.48 -27.65
N GLU A 107 21.24 25.09 -27.77
CA GLU A 107 20.00 24.58 -27.16
C GLU A 107 19.60 23.22 -27.75
N GLY A 108 19.77 23.04 -29.06
CA GLY A 108 19.57 21.76 -29.75
C GLY A 108 20.49 20.66 -29.23
N ASP A 109 21.79 20.94 -29.14
CA ASP A 109 22.79 20.01 -28.60
C ASP A 109 22.50 19.64 -27.13
N LEU A 110 22.11 20.64 -26.33
CA LEU A 110 21.80 20.48 -24.91
C LEU A 110 20.53 19.64 -24.70
N SER A 111 19.51 19.82 -25.55
CA SER A 111 18.31 18.98 -25.54
C SER A 111 18.62 17.51 -25.86
N THR A 112 19.48 17.27 -26.86
CA THR A 112 19.91 15.92 -27.28
C THR A 112 20.69 15.22 -26.16
N ILE A 113 21.62 15.93 -25.50
CA ILE A 113 22.41 15.38 -24.40
C ILE A 113 21.53 15.07 -23.18
N ARG A 114 20.55 15.93 -22.87
CA ARG A 114 19.60 15.67 -21.78
C ARG A 114 18.74 14.44 -22.05
N GLU A 115 18.28 14.26 -23.29
CA GLU A 115 17.55 13.06 -23.70
C GLU A 115 18.39 11.79 -23.54
N GLU A 116 19.64 11.78 -24.04
CA GLU A 116 20.56 10.66 -23.83
C GLU A 116 20.89 10.39 -22.35
N MET A 117 21.02 11.44 -21.54
CA MET A 117 21.26 11.31 -20.11
C MET A 117 20.04 10.74 -19.38
N ASP A 118 18.83 11.15 -19.76
CA ASP A 118 17.61 10.65 -19.15
C ASP A 118 17.38 9.18 -19.51
N GLU A 119 17.67 8.77 -20.75
CA GLU A 119 17.71 7.36 -21.14
C GLU A 119 18.70 6.55 -20.30
N LEU A 120 19.92 7.07 -20.08
CA LEU A 120 20.89 6.41 -19.21
C LEU A 120 20.44 6.36 -17.76
N LYS A 121 19.80 7.41 -17.24
CA LYS A 121 19.21 7.42 -15.89
C LYS A 121 18.10 6.38 -15.78
N VAL A 122 17.32 6.13 -16.82
CA VAL A 122 16.32 5.04 -16.84
C VAL A 122 17.02 3.69 -16.66
N GLN A 123 18.11 3.46 -17.39
CA GLN A 123 18.89 2.23 -17.28
C GLN A 123 19.60 2.07 -15.92
N LEU A 124 20.05 3.18 -15.31
CA LEU A 124 20.73 3.18 -14.01
C LEU A 124 19.77 3.14 -12.81
N TYR A 125 18.59 3.76 -12.88
CA TYR A 125 17.78 4.09 -11.68
C TYR A 125 16.32 3.60 -11.70
N ALA A 126 15.73 3.20 -12.82
CA ALA A 126 14.29 2.96 -12.85
C ALA A 126 13.88 1.58 -12.29
N SER A 127 13.16 1.64 -11.16
CA SER A 127 12.26 0.62 -10.63
C SER A 127 11.27 0.13 -11.71
N GLY A 128 11.71 -0.86 -12.47
CA GLY A 128 10.91 -1.67 -13.38
C GLY A 128 11.51 -3.08 -13.41
N ALA A 129 11.67 -3.70 -12.23
CA ALA A 129 12.42 -4.95 -12.07
C ALA A 129 12.01 -6.03 -13.07
N ILE A 130 10.76 -6.08 -13.53
CA ILE A 130 10.29 -7.02 -14.56
C ILE A 130 11.10 -6.94 -15.86
N ASN A 131 11.41 -5.73 -16.33
CA ASN A 131 12.18 -5.50 -17.57
C ASN A 131 13.66 -5.87 -17.41
N PHE A 132 14.17 -5.92 -16.18
CA PHE A 132 15.54 -6.35 -15.87
C PHE A 132 15.63 -7.84 -15.51
N LEU A 133 14.59 -8.39 -14.87
CA LEU A 133 14.50 -9.79 -14.43
C LEU A 133 14.39 -10.75 -15.62
N GLY A 134 13.66 -10.37 -16.68
CA GLY A 134 13.54 -11.19 -17.89
C GLY A 134 14.88 -11.47 -18.56
N PRO A 135 15.67 -10.43 -18.91
CA PRO A 135 17.02 -10.61 -19.44
C PRO A 135 17.97 -11.31 -18.45
N PHE A 136 17.94 -10.95 -17.15
CA PHE A 136 18.85 -11.49 -16.14
C PHE A 136 18.67 -13.00 -15.90
N PHE A 137 17.42 -13.48 -15.85
CA PHE A 137 17.10 -14.89 -15.64
C PHE A 137 16.78 -15.65 -16.93
N HIS A 138 16.97 -15.04 -18.10
CA HIS A 138 16.62 -15.59 -19.42
C HIS A 138 15.15 -16.04 -19.55
N VAL A 139 14.23 -15.32 -18.91
CA VAL A 139 12.80 -15.59 -18.95
C VAL A 139 12.14 -14.70 -20.00
N THR A 140 11.75 -15.29 -21.12
CA THR A 140 11.13 -14.59 -22.26
C THR A 140 9.60 -14.57 -22.18
N ASN A 141 9.00 -15.42 -21.35
CA ASN A 141 7.56 -15.52 -21.24
C ASN A 141 7.01 -14.48 -20.26
N GLU A 142 6.23 -13.52 -20.77
CA GLU A 142 5.58 -12.47 -19.98
C GLU A 142 4.76 -13.02 -18.81
N GLN A 143 4.11 -14.17 -18.98
CA GLN A 143 3.32 -14.81 -17.92
C GLN A 143 4.19 -15.25 -16.74
N GLN A 144 5.44 -15.68 -17.02
CA GLN A 144 6.36 -16.06 -15.97
C GLN A 144 6.85 -14.84 -15.20
N LEU A 145 7.05 -13.70 -15.87
CA LEU A 145 7.54 -12.47 -15.24
C LEU A 145 6.60 -11.88 -14.17
N VAL A 146 5.31 -12.26 -14.20
CA VAL A 146 4.32 -11.87 -13.18
C VAL A 146 4.39 -12.76 -11.92
N LEU A 147 4.90 -13.99 -12.04
CA LEU A 147 4.95 -14.98 -10.95
C LEU A 147 5.63 -14.50 -9.66
N PRO A 148 6.72 -13.70 -9.67
CA PRO A 148 7.34 -13.23 -8.43
C PRO A 148 6.41 -12.37 -7.58
N ILE A 149 5.55 -11.56 -8.22
CA ILE A 149 4.56 -10.73 -7.53
C ILE A 149 3.45 -11.64 -6.99
N SER A 150 2.92 -12.54 -7.83
CA SER A 150 1.86 -13.46 -7.43
C SER A 150 2.28 -14.38 -6.29
N LEU A 151 3.49 -14.96 -6.32
CA LEU A 151 4.00 -15.82 -5.25
C LEU A 151 4.28 -15.05 -3.97
N PHE A 152 4.78 -13.82 -4.06
CA PHE A 152 4.88 -12.95 -2.88
C PHE A 152 3.50 -12.74 -2.25
N LEU A 153 2.47 -12.48 -3.06
CA LEU A 153 1.10 -12.35 -2.57
C LEU A 153 0.59 -13.66 -1.97
N VAL A 154 0.76 -14.81 -2.62
CA VAL A 154 0.41 -16.13 -2.05
C VAL A 154 1.06 -16.33 -0.68
N GLY A 155 2.33 -15.98 -0.53
CA GLY A 155 3.00 -16.04 0.77
C GLY A 155 2.35 -15.10 1.78
N TYR A 156 2.15 -13.84 1.37
CA TYR A 156 1.53 -12.78 2.18
C TYR A 156 0.14 -13.15 2.69
N VAL A 157 -0.55 -13.98 1.92
CA VAL A 157 -1.86 -14.54 2.17
C VAL A 157 -1.83 -15.67 3.20
N LEU A 158 -0.82 -16.55 3.11
CA LEU A 158 -0.71 -17.73 3.96
C LEU A 158 -0.16 -17.40 5.34
N GLY A 159 0.74 -16.42 5.44
CA GLY A 159 1.42 -16.08 6.69
C GLY A 159 0.49 -15.73 7.87
N PRO A 160 -0.63 -14.98 7.72
CA PRO A 160 -1.53 -14.67 8.82
C PRO A 160 -2.16 -15.91 9.48
N LEU A 161 -2.31 -17.02 8.75
CA LEU A 161 -2.84 -18.28 9.29
C LEU A 161 -1.93 -18.89 10.35
N PHE A 162 -0.63 -18.66 10.23
CA PHE A 162 0.38 -19.15 11.17
C PHE A 162 0.67 -18.09 12.23
N PHE A 163 0.95 -16.86 11.82
CA PHE A 163 1.44 -15.80 12.72
C PHE A 163 0.38 -15.24 13.65
N GLY A 164 -0.91 -15.27 13.29
CA GLY A 164 -2.00 -14.89 14.19
C GLY A 164 -1.99 -15.74 15.47
N PRO A 165 -2.24 -17.06 15.39
CA PRO A 165 -2.22 -17.95 16.55
C PRO A 165 -0.85 -18.02 17.27
N LEU A 166 0.25 -18.00 16.51
CA LEU A 166 1.59 -18.00 17.10
C LEU A 166 1.82 -16.75 17.96
N SER A 167 1.34 -15.58 17.52
CA SER A 167 1.52 -14.33 18.25
C SER A 167 0.76 -14.31 19.59
N GLU A 168 -0.35 -15.02 19.68
CA GLU A 168 -1.14 -15.17 20.92
C GLU A 168 -0.50 -16.16 21.87
N SER A 169 0.16 -17.21 21.35
CA SER A 169 0.78 -18.27 22.16
C SER A 169 2.19 -17.92 22.64
N TYR A 170 3.00 -17.32 21.77
CA TYR A 170 4.43 -17.03 22.03
C TYR A 170 4.72 -15.54 22.26
N GLY A 171 3.71 -14.67 22.13
CA GLY A 171 3.83 -13.24 22.35
C GLY A 171 4.04 -12.44 21.06
N ARG A 172 3.28 -11.34 20.94
CA ARG A 172 3.18 -10.51 19.73
C ARG A 172 4.52 -9.89 19.30
N ARG A 173 5.30 -9.37 20.25
CA ARG A 173 6.59 -8.71 19.96
C ARG A 173 7.62 -9.66 19.36
N ILE A 174 7.72 -10.88 19.87
CA ILE A 174 8.72 -11.86 19.43
C ILE A 174 8.43 -12.29 18.00
N ILE A 175 7.15 -12.59 17.69
CA ILE A 175 6.73 -12.98 16.34
C ILE A 175 6.93 -11.84 15.33
N MET A 176 6.61 -10.59 15.66
CA MET A 176 6.85 -9.46 14.75
C MET A 176 8.34 -9.24 14.46
N LEU A 177 9.21 -9.32 15.48
CA LEU A 177 10.65 -9.14 15.29
C LEU A 177 11.29 -10.31 14.52
N SER A 178 10.93 -11.56 14.83
CA SER A 178 11.50 -12.72 14.15
C SER A 178 11.13 -12.74 12.66
N THR A 179 9.86 -12.52 12.35
CA THR A 179 9.37 -12.44 10.96
C THR A 179 9.98 -11.27 10.21
N PHE A 180 10.18 -10.12 10.84
CA PHE A 180 10.91 -8.99 10.22
C PHE A 180 12.37 -9.34 9.87
N VAL A 181 13.09 -10.02 10.77
CA VAL A 181 14.46 -10.48 10.51
C VAL A 181 14.49 -11.47 9.34
N VAL A 182 13.60 -12.47 9.34
CA VAL A 182 13.51 -13.45 8.25
C VAL A 182 13.14 -12.77 6.92
N PHE A 183 12.18 -11.84 6.93
CA PHE A 183 11.83 -11.04 5.76
C PHE A 183 13.04 -10.28 5.20
N THR A 184 13.84 -9.66 6.07
CA THR A 184 15.03 -8.90 5.67
C THR A 184 16.08 -9.82 5.05
N ILE A 185 16.37 -10.96 5.69
CA ILE A 185 17.32 -11.97 5.19
C ILE A 185 16.91 -12.48 3.82
N PHE A 186 15.65 -12.88 3.63
CA PHE A 186 15.19 -13.42 2.34
C PHE A 186 15.04 -12.34 1.27
N THR A 187 14.81 -11.09 1.65
CA THR A 187 14.84 -9.96 0.70
C THR A 187 16.26 -9.75 0.16
N MET A 188 17.28 -9.87 1.02
CA MET A 188 18.67 -9.88 0.56
C MET A 188 18.99 -11.13 -0.26
N ALA A 189 18.47 -12.30 0.12
CA ALA A 189 18.65 -13.54 -0.63
C ALA A 189 18.05 -13.47 -2.04
N CYS A 190 16.97 -12.71 -2.25
CA CYS A 190 16.42 -12.45 -3.58
C CYS A 190 17.43 -11.76 -4.51
N ALA A 191 18.31 -10.90 -3.98
CA ALA A 191 19.36 -10.25 -4.77
C ALA A 191 20.49 -11.23 -5.14
N LEU A 192 20.73 -12.25 -4.32
CA LEU A 192 21.75 -13.30 -4.54
C LEU A 192 21.18 -14.56 -5.21
N ALA A 193 19.94 -14.53 -5.71
CA ALA A 193 19.29 -15.72 -6.23
C ALA A 193 19.99 -16.22 -7.52
N PRO A 194 20.50 -17.47 -7.56
CA PRO A 194 21.30 -17.97 -8.68
C PRO A 194 20.46 -18.41 -9.89
N ASN A 195 19.16 -18.67 -9.69
CA ASN A 195 18.25 -19.13 -10.73
C ASN A 195 16.81 -18.68 -10.47
N TRP A 196 15.98 -18.70 -11.52
CA TRP A 196 14.60 -18.24 -11.49
C TRP A 196 13.73 -18.95 -10.42
N PRO A 197 13.72 -20.30 -10.30
CA PRO A 197 12.94 -20.96 -9.27
C PRO A 197 13.36 -20.58 -7.84
N THR A 198 14.66 -20.42 -7.57
CA THR A 198 15.15 -20.01 -6.25
C THR A 198 14.68 -18.60 -5.91
N PHE A 199 14.72 -17.68 -6.88
CA PHE A 199 14.17 -16.33 -6.72
C PHE A 199 12.67 -16.35 -6.37
N LEU A 200 11.88 -17.20 -7.05
CA LEU A 200 10.45 -17.38 -6.77
C LEU A 200 10.19 -17.93 -5.36
N VAL A 201 10.98 -18.90 -4.91
CA VAL A 201 10.87 -19.47 -3.55
C VAL A 201 11.22 -18.42 -2.49
N PHE A 202 12.30 -17.65 -2.69
CA PHE A 202 12.64 -16.57 -1.77
C PHE A 202 11.54 -15.51 -1.71
N ARG A 203 10.93 -15.16 -2.85
CA ARG A 203 9.78 -14.25 -2.89
C ARG A 203 8.58 -14.77 -2.13
N LEU A 204 8.28 -16.06 -2.21
CA LEU A 204 7.22 -16.68 -1.42
C LEU A 204 7.51 -16.55 0.08
N ILE A 205 8.74 -16.82 0.52
CA ILE A 205 9.14 -16.72 1.92
C ILE A 205 9.10 -15.26 2.42
N CYS A 206 9.54 -14.30 1.61
CA CYS A 206 9.37 -12.87 1.88
C CYS A 206 7.90 -12.53 2.08
N GLY A 207 7.03 -13.01 1.17
CA GLY A 207 5.59 -12.83 1.27
C GLY A 207 5.04 -13.30 2.61
N ILE A 208 5.32 -14.55 2.98
CA ILE A 208 4.88 -15.16 4.26
C ILE A 208 5.26 -14.24 5.42
N ASN A 209 6.52 -13.88 5.53
CA ASN A 209 7.02 -13.10 6.67
C ASN A 209 6.52 -11.64 6.68
N ALA A 210 6.34 -11.03 5.51
CA ALA A 210 5.82 -9.66 5.39
C ALA A 210 4.38 -9.49 5.87
N SER A 211 3.61 -10.59 5.96
CA SER A 211 2.21 -10.55 6.43
C SER A 211 2.03 -10.47 7.94
N SER A 212 3.10 -10.76 8.70
CA SER A 212 3.07 -10.84 10.17
C SER A 212 2.52 -9.56 10.83
N PRO A 213 2.94 -8.33 10.44
CA PRO A 213 2.38 -7.11 11.01
C PRO A 213 0.87 -7.00 10.82
N ILE A 214 0.32 -7.34 9.66
CA ILE A 214 -1.13 -7.27 9.42
C ILE A 214 -1.90 -8.18 10.38
N ALA A 215 -1.41 -9.39 10.60
CA ALA A 215 -2.09 -10.36 11.48
C ALA A 215 -1.99 -9.97 12.96
N VAL A 216 -0.88 -9.35 13.37
CA VAL A 216 -0.55 -9.15 14.78
C VAL A 216 -0.92 -7.75 15.29
N VAL A 217 -0.85 -6.72 14.43
CA VAL A 217 -1.03 -5.31 14.82
C VAL A 217 -2.44 -5.03 15.35
N GLY A 218 -3.48 -5.66 14.80
CA GLY A 218 -4.85 -5.50 15.33
C GLY A 218 -4.97 -5.95 16.80
N GLY A 219 -4.37 -7.10 17.14
CA GLY A 219 -4.32 -7.58 18.51
C GLY A 219 -3.35 -6.77 19.39
N LEU A 220 -2.26 -6.24 18.82
CA LEU A 220 -1.38 -5.30 19.51
C LEU A 220 -2.13 -4.01 19.90
N TYR A 221 -2.96 -3.46 19.02
CA TYR A 221 -3.78 -2.28 19.34
C TYR A 221 -4.80 -2.59 20.42
N ALA A 222 -5.39 -3.79 20.44
CA ALA A 222 -6.25 -4.21 21.55
C ALA A 222 -5.50 -4.32 22.89
N ASP A 223 -4.21 -4.70 22.85
CA ASP A 223 -3.34 -4.76 24.03
C ASP A 223 -2.85 -3.37 24.48
N ILE A 224 -2.65 -2.43 23.56
CA ILE A 224 -2.19 -1.06 23.84
C ILE A 224 -3.37 -0.15 24.26
N PHE A 225 -4.50 -0.25 23.57
CA PHE A 225 -5.65 0.64 23.71
C PHE A 225 -6.86 -0.10 24.28
N GLY A 226 -6.94 -0.15 25.60
CA GLY A 226 -8.10 -0.61 26.38
C GLY A 226 -7.68 -0.99 27.80
N ASN A 227 -8.50 -0.73 28.81
CA ASN A 227 -8.17 -1.05 30.21
C ASN A 227 -8.60 -2.49 30.67
N PRO A 228 -8.11 -3.59 30.05
CA PRO A 228 -7.97 -4.92 30.70
C PRO A 228 -6.55 -5.25 31.19
N VAL A 229 -5.55 -4.43 30.85
CA VAL A 229 -4.13 -4.67 31.15
C VAL A 229 -3.78 -4.46 32.63
N THR A 230 -4.44 -3.52 33.32
CA THR A 230 -4.34 -3.37 34.77
C THR A 230 -4.85 -4.60 35.48
N ARG A 231 -5.96 -5.20 35.01
CA ARG A 231 -6.49 -6.47 35.53
C ARG A 231 -5.58 -7.66 35.19
N GLY A 232 -5.06 -7.75 33.96
CA GLY A 232 -4.18 -8.85 33.53
C GLY A 232 -2.79 -8.83 34.19
N ARG A 233 -2.16 -7.65 34.31
CA ARG A 233 -0.87 -7.48 35.00
C ARG A 233 -1.01 -7.55 36.51
N ALA A 234 -2.10 -7.02 37.09
CA ALA A 234 -2.40 -7.22 38.50
C ALA A 234 -2.68 -8.70 38.80
N MET A 235 -3.44 -9.42 37.95
CA MET A 235 -3.64 -10.87 38.12
C MET A 235 -2.34 -11.66 37.97
N ALA A 236 -1.48 -11.33 37.00
CA ALA A 236 -0.20 -12.00 36.84
C ALA A 236 0.75 -11.73 38.01
N CYS A 237 0.89 -10.48 38.45
CA CYS A 237 1.68 -10.13 39.65
C CYS A 237 1.08 -10.73 40.93
N PHE A 238 -0.25 -10.72 41.08
CA PHE A 238 -0.97 -11.34 42.19
C PHE A 238 -0.75 -12.85 42.20
N MET A 239 -0.80 -13.55 41.06
CA MET A 239 -0.54 -14.99 40.97
C MET A 239 0.91 -15.36 41.27
N VAL A 240 1.88 -14.57 40.78
CA VAL A 240 3.29 -14.79 41.11
C VAL A 240 3.55 -14.55 42.61
N ARG A 241 2.87 -13.55 43.20
CA ARG A 241 2.91 -13.27 44.64
C ARG A 241 2.23 -14.39 45.45
N LEU A 242 1.02 -14.80 45.08
CA LEU A 242 0.27 -15.89 45.72
C LEU A 242 1.03 -17.22 45.63
N ARG A 243 1.55 -17.61 44.46
CA ARG A 243 2.34 -18.84 44.34
C ARG A 243 3.59 -18.81 45.25
N LYS A 244 4.20 -17.63 45.45
CA LYS A 244 5.32 -17.46 46.38
C LYS A 244 4.90 -17.47 47.85
N GLU A 245 3.75 -16.90 48.20
CA GLU A 245 3.27 -16.81 49.59
C GLU A 245 2.53 -18.07 50.06
N THR A 246 1.81 -18.76 49.18
CA THR A 246 1.02 -19.97 49.49
C THR A 246 1.77 -21.28 49.21
N GLY A 247 2.84 -21.25 48.40
CA GLY A 247 3.66 -22.44 48.08
C GLY A 247 2.97 -23.51 47.23
N ASP A 248 1.70 -23.30 46.84
CA ASP A 248 0.88 -24.27 46.13
C ASP A 248 0.99 -24.07 44.59
N PRO A 249 1.50 -25.05 43.83
CA PRO A 249 1.68 -24.94 42.37
C PRO A 249 0.36 -24.99 41.57
N ASN A 250 -0.80 -25.27 42.20
CA ASN A 250 -2.09 -25.46 41.52
C ASN A 250 -2.92 -24.19 41.28
N ILE A 251 -2.34 -23.00 41.42
CA ILE A 251 -3.05 -21.74 41.18
C ILE A 251 -2.98 -21.40 39.69
N PHE A 252 -4.07 -21.63 38.94
CA PHE A 252 -4.16 -21.39 37.50
C PHE A 252 -5.05 -20.20 37.15
N ALA A 253 -4.73 -19.51 36.04
CA ALA A 253 -5.64 -18.51 35.47
C ALA A 253 -6.82 -19.20 34.74
N ALA A 254 -7.99 -18.56 34.68
CA ALA A 254 -9.14 -19.07 33.94
C ALA A 254 -8.83 -19.35 32.45
N ILE A 255 -7.82 -18.66 31.89
CA ILE A 255 -7.33 -18.89 30.52
C ILE A 255 -6.37 -20.09 30.40
N GLU A 256 -5.72 -20.51 31.50
CA GLU A 256 -4.87 -21.72 31.57
C GLU A 256 -5.72 -23.00 31.75
N LEU A 257 -6.95 -22.87 32.23
CA LEU A 257 -7.96 -23.95 32.24
C LEU A 257 -8.49 -24.25 30.83
N GLU A 258 -8.44 -23.29 29.90
CA GLU A 258 -8.67 -23.52 28.48
C GLU A 258 -7.41 -24.08 27.79
N LYS A 259 -6.98 -25.30 28.15
CA LYS A 259 -5.98 -26.02 27.35
C LYS A 259 -6.59 -26.41 26.00
N LYS A 260 -6.62 -25.48 25.04
CA LYS A 260 -6.92 -25.78 23.64
C LYS A 260 -5.73 -26.57 23.09
N GLY A 261 -5.84 -27.90 23.07
CA GLY A 261 -4.82 -28.76 22.47
C GLY A 261 -4.54 -28.33 21.03
N ALA A 262 -3.33 -28.54 20.52
CA ALA A 262 -2.92 -28.10 19.17
C ALA A 262 -3.93 -28.51 18.08
N LYS A 263 -4.55 -29.69 18.20
CA LYS A 263 -5.62 -30.17 17.31
C LYS A 263 -6.89 -29.31 17.38
N GLN A 264 -7.28 -28.88 18.58
CA GLN A 264 -8.43 -28.01 18.79
C GLN A 264 -8.11 -26.57 18.36
N MET A 265 -6.88 -26.09 18.56
CA MET A 265 -6.42 -24.80 18.05
C MET A 265 -6.47 -24.77 16.51
N ILE A 266 -5.90 -25.77 15.83
CA ILE A 266 -5.96 -25.88 14.36
C ILE A 266 -7.42 -25.96 13.88
N THR A 267 -8.27 -26.75 14.54
CA THR A 267 -9.70 -26.84 14.17
C THR A 267 -10.40 -25.49 14.35
N VAL A 268 -10.14 -24.78 15.45
CA VAL A 268 -10.76 -23.47 15.73
C VAL A 268 -10.24 -22.38 14.77
N THR A 269 -8.96 -22.44 14.38
CA THR A 269 -8.31 -21.46 13.51
C THR A 269 -8.60 -21.67 12.03
N LEU A 270 -8.67 -22.92 11.54
CA LEU A 270 -8.87 -23.23 10.11
C LEU A 270 -10.31 -23.63 9.78
N MET A 271 -10.95 -24.52 10.56
CA MET A 271 -12.27 -25.04 10.19
C MET A 271 -13.41 -24.06 10.45
N ARG A 272 -13.35 -23.25 11.52
CA ARG A 272 -14.44 -22.28 11.82
C ARG A 272 -14.60 -21.22 10.74
N PRO A 273 -13.53 -20.55 10.26
CA PRO A 273 -13.66 -19.60 9.17
C PRO A 273 -14.25 -20.21 7.89
N LEU A 274 -13.82 -21.42 7.51
CA LEU A 274 -14.33 -22.11 6.32
C LEU A 274 -15.82 -22.45 6.43
N ASN A 275 -16.25 -22.92 7.62
CA ASN A 275 -17.67 -23.15 7.88
C ASN A 275 -18.48 -21.85 7.87
N MET A 276 -17.93 -20.74 8.37
CA MET A 276 -18.59 -19.43 8.28
C MET A 276 -18.74 -18.99 6.82
N ILE A 277 -17.73 -19.18 5.97
CA ILE A 277 -17.86 -18.87 4.53
C ILE A 277 -18.97 -19.72 3.88
N ALA A 278 -19.04 -21.01 4.19
CA ALA A 278 -19.97 -21.93 3.54
C ALA A 278 -21.44 -21.76 3.99
N PHE A 279 -21.67 -21.46 5.27
CA PHE A 279 -23.00 -21.53 5.86
C PHE A 279 -23.56 -20.18 6.34
N GLU A 280 -22.74 -19.14 6.43
CA GLU A 280 -23.17 -17.82 6.89
C GLU A 280 -23.23 -16.82 5.74
N ALA A 281 -24.44 -16.45 5.33
CA ALA A 281 -24.65 -15.58 4.15
C ALA A 281 -23.99 -14.20 4.31
N ILE A 282 -24.03 -13.60 5.50
CA ILE A 282 -23.38 -12.30 5.77
C ILE A 282 -21.88 -12.39 5.52
N VAL A 283 -21.24 -13.44 6.05
CA VAL A 283 -19.80 -13.67 5.88
C VAL A 283 -19.51 -13.96 4.41
N LEU A 284 -20.24 -14.86 3.76
CA LEU A 284 -20.03 -15.23 2.35
C LEU A 284 -20.06 -14.02 1.42
N PHE A 285 -21.13 -13.20 1.45
CA PHE A 285 -21.27 -12.07 0.53
C PHE A 285 -20.31 -10.93 0.87
N SER A 286 -20.03 -10.70 2.16
CA SER A 286 -19.00 -9.73 2.57
C SER A 286 -17.60 -10.16 2.14
N CYS A 287 -17.29 -11.46 2.25
CA CYS A 287 -16.06 -12.06 1.75
C CYS A 287 -15.98 -11.88 0.23
N LEU A 288 -17.03 -12.24 -0.52
CA LEU A 288 -17.06 -12.12 -1.97
C LEU A 288 -16.75 -10.69 -2.43
N TYR A 289 -17.41 -9.69 -1.82
CA TYR A 289 -17.24 -8.29 -2.21
C TYR A 289 -15.84 -7.76 -1.84
N THR A 290 -15.41 -7.94 -0.59
CA THR A 290 -14.08 -7.49 -0.15
C THR A 290 -12.94 -8.20 -0.87
N SER A 291 -13.13 -9.48 -1.25
CA SER A 291 -12.17 -10.27 -2.02
C SER A 291 -12.03 -9.75 -3.44
N LEU A 292 -13.16 -9.48 -4.11
CA LEU A 292 -13.14 -8.90 -5.46
C LEU A 292 -12.49 -7.52 -5.46
N ALA A 293 -12.87 -6.63 -4.53
CA ALA A 293 -12.31 -5.28 -4.45
C ALA A 293 -10.79 -5.30 -4.22
N TYR A 294 -10.31 -6.23 -3.40
CA TYR A 294 -8.88 -6.42 -3.14
C TYR A 294 -8.13 -7.02 -4.33
N ALA A 295 -8.74 -7.98 -5.01
CA ALA A 295 -8.16 -8.60 -6.18
C ALA A 295 -8.01 -7.60 -7.33
N ILE A 296 -8.99 -6.71 -7.52
CA ILE A 296 -8.90 -5.61 -8.48
C ILE A 296 -7.80 -4.61 -8.08
N PHE A 297 -7.66 -4.29 -6.78
CA PHE A 297 -6.54 -3.46 -6.31
C PHE A 297 -5.19 -4.07 -6.68
N TYR A 298 -5.00 -5.38 -6.50
CA TYR A 298 -3.75 -6.02 -6.92
C TYR A 298 -3.57 -6.08 -8.42
N LEU A 299 -4.66 -6.28 -9.16
CA LEU A 299 -4.67 -6.26 -10.62
C LEU A 299 -4.24 -4.90 -11.18
N PHE A 300 -4.40 -3.79 -10.43
CA PHE A 300 -3.87 -2.49 -10.83
C PHE A 300 -2.34 -2.44 -10.91
N PHE A 301 -1.60 -3.26 -10.13
CA PHE A 301 -0.14 -3.34 -10.27
C PHE A 301 0.29 -3.84 -11.64
N GLU A 302 -0.58 -4.54 -12.36
CA GLU A 302 -0.33 -5.02 -13.72
C GLU A 302 -1.04 -4.13 -14.77
N ALA A 303 -2.27 -3.71 -14.50
CA ALA A 303 -3.03 -2.86 -15.40
C ALA A 303 -2.39 -1.48 -15.61
N TYR A 304 -1.83 -0.87 -14.57
CA TYR A 304 -1.25 0.48 -14.68
C TYR A 304 0.00 0.50 -15.58
N PRO A 305 0.96 -0.43 -15.45
CA PRO A 305 2.02 -0.60 -16.44
C PRO A 305 1.48 -0.79 -17.87
N ILE A 306 0.49 -1.66 -18.07
CA ILE A 306 -0.11 -1.91 -19.40
C ILE A 306 -0.72 -0.62 -19.97
N ILE A 307 -1.40 0.19 -19.15
CA ILE A 307 -2.06 1.42 -19.57
C ILE A 307 -1.03 2.55 -19.82
N PHE A 308 -0.24 2.90 -18.80
CA PHE A 308 0.63 4.08 -18.84
C PHE A 308 1.93 3.86 -19.62
N GLN A 309 2.51 2.66 -19.58
CA GLN A 309 3.69 2.35 -20.40
C GLN A 309 3.26 1.97 -21.82
N GLY A 310 2.17 1.21 -21.96
CA GLY A 310 1.69 0.76 -23.26
C GLY A 310 1.03 1.86 -24.12
N THR A 311 0.12 2.65 -23.54
CA THR A 311 -0.66 3.65 -24.29
C THR A 311 -0.01 5.03 -24.30
N TYR A 312 0.67 5.40 -23.21
CA TYR A 312 1.27 6.73 -23.02
C TYR A 312 2.79 6.74 -23.08
N HIS A 313 3.42 5.57 -23.32
CA HIS A 313 4.87 5.42 -23.43
C HIS A 313 5.66 6.00 -22.26
N MET A 314 5.06 5.99 -21.06
CA MET A 314 5.71 6.50 -19.85
C MET A 314 6.77 5.52 -19.35
N ASN A 315 7.84 6.07 -18.78
CA ASN A 315 8.86 5.30 -18.08
C ASN A 315 8.25 4.54 -16.88
N ALA A 316 8.80 3.37 -16.54
CA ALA A 316 8.36 2.53 -15.43
C ALA A 316 8.29 3.29 -14.09
N GLY A 317 9.27 4.14 -13.80
CA GLY A 317 9.27 4.98 -12.61
C GLY A 317 8.10 5.97 -12.57
N VAL A 318 7.82 6.63 -13.70
CA VAL A 318 6.71 7.59 -13.84
C VAL A 318 5.35 6.89 -13.81
N SER A 319 5.25 5.70 -14.43
CA SER A 319 4.06 4.85 -14.36
C SER A 319 3.76 4.43 -12.91
N GLY A 320 4.79 4.24 -12.07
CA GLY A 320 4.63 4.03 -10.62
C GLY A 320 4.01 5.22 -9.87
N LEU A 321 4.23 6.46 -10.33
CA LEU A 321 3.59 7.64 -9.74
C LEU A 321 2.08 7.66 -9.96
N ALA A 322 1.56 6.91 -10.95
CA ALA A 322 0.13 6.80 -11.20
C ALA A 322 -0.66 6.19 -10.03
N PHE A 323 0.00 5.55 -9.06
CA PHE A 323 -0.63 5.06 -7.83
C PHE A 323 -0.87 6.15 -6.77
N LEU A 324 -0.25 7.33 -6.87
CA LEU A 324 -0.40 8.41 -5.88
C LEU A 324 -1.85 8.91 -5.71
N PRO A 325 -2.66 9.09 -6.77
CA PRO A 325 -4.05 9.48 -6.61
C PRO A 325 -4.88 8.47 -5.81
N ILE A 326 -4.51 7.19 -5.81
CA ILE A 326 -5.15 6.20 -4.94
C ILE A 326 -4.97 6.59 -3.47
N MET A 327 -3.76 6.97 -3.06
CA MET A 327 -3.47 7.44 -1.70
C MET A 327 -4.32 8.66 -1.31
N VAL A 328 -4.45 9.62 -2.23
CA VAL A 328 -5.32 10.80 -2.05
C VAL A 328 -6.77 10.36 -1.81
N GLY A 329 -7.26 9.39 -2.58
CA GLY A 329 -8.56 8.75 -2.36
C GLY A 329 -8.72 8.11 -0.99
N LEU A 330 -7.68 7.43 -0.47
CA LEU A 330 -7.71 6.85 0.88
C LEU A 330 -7.86 7.94 1.96
N MET A 331 -7.21 9.08 1.79
CA MET A 331 -7.34 10.22 2.71
C MET A 331 -8.74 10.83 2.68
N PHE A 332 -9.36 10.95 1.50
CA PHE A 332 -10.76 11.35 1.40
C PHE A 332 -11.71 10.37 2.10
N ALA A 333 -11.50 9.06 1.94
CA ALA A 333 -12.28 8.05 2.65
C ALA A 333 -12.14 8.15 4.18
N LEU A 334 -10.94 8.43 4.69
CA LEU A 334 -10.72 8.66 6.11
C LEU A 334 -11.54 9.86 6.61
N GLY A 335 -11.54 10.97 5.87
CA GLY A 335 -12.36 12.15 6.20
C GLY A 335 -13.86 11.82 6.24
N ILE A 336 -14.37 11.09 5.25
CA ILE A 336 -15.77 10.62 5.20
C ILE A 336 -16.10 9.72 6.40
N PHE A 337 -15.18 8.82 6.74
CA PHE A 337 -15.35 7.90 7.86
C PHE A 337 -15.43 8.64 9.20
N LEU A 338 -14.52 9.58 9.45
CA LEU A 338 -14.50 10.40 10.67
C LEU A 338 -15.74 11.30 10.77
N TYR A 339 -16.18 11.88 9.64
CA TYR A 339 -17.43 12.65 9.58
C TYR A 339 -18.63 11.77 9.94
N TYR A 340 -18.72 10.58 9.35
CA TYR A 340 -19.81 9.65 9.62
C TYR A 340 -19.82 9.16 11.07
N ASP A 341 -18.65 8.90 11.66
CA ASP A 341 -18.55 8.54 13.09
C ASP A 341 -19.03 9.69 13.99
N CYS A 342 -18.70 10.95 13.66
CA CYS A 342 -19.25 12.11 14.36
C CYS A 342 -20.78 12.17 14.28
N VAL A 343 -21.37 11.93 13.11
CA VAL A 343 -22.83 11.90 12.93
C VAL A 343 -23.46 10.78 13.75
N LEU A 344 -22.85 9.59 13.75
CA LEU A 344 -23.30 8.44 14.52
C LEU A 344 -23.23 8.72 16.03
N GLN A 345 -22.15 9.33 16.53
CA GLN A 345 -22.02 9.70 17.94
C GLN A 345 -23.09 10.72 18.36
N LYS A 346 -23.39 11.72 17.52
CA LYS A 346 -24.49 12.67 17.76
C LYS A 346 -25.84 11.96 17.80
N ALA A 347 -26.08 11.02 16.88
CA ALA A 347 -27.32 10.24 16.84
C ALA A 347 -27.49 9.32 18.06
N ARG A 348 -26.41 8.74 18.57
CA ARG A 348 -26.39 7.97 19.83
C ARG A 348 -26.73 8.83 21.04
N LYS A 349 -26.12 10.03 21.14
CA LYS A 349 -26.45 10.98 22.21
C LYS A 349 -27.92 11.42 22.17
N ALA A 350 -28.48 11.52 20.98
CA ALA A 350 -29.89 11.84 20.76
C ALA A 350 -30.84 10.62 20.86
N ASN A 351 -30.34 9.43 21.26
CA ASN A 351 -31.09 8.17 21.34
C ASN A 351 -31.95 7.87 20.10
N LYS A 352 -31.44 8.18 18.90
CA LYS A 352 -32.17 7.88 17.66
C LYS A 352 -32.24 6.36 17.43
N PRO A 353 -33.41 5.81 17.05
CA PRO A 353 -33.62 4.36 16.96
C PRO A 353 -32.77 3.69 15.87
N TRP A 354 -32.33 4.41 14.84
CA TRP A 354 -31.43 3.85 13.81
C TRP A 354 -29.99 3.68 14.30
N ALA A 355 -29.58 4.39 15.36
CA ALA A 355 -28.20 4.36 15.87
C ALA A 355 -27.88 3.10 16.69
N SER A 356 -28.90 2.35 17.10
CA SER A 356 -28.78 1.05 17.78
C SER A 356 -28.78 -0.14 16.82
N ILE A 357 -29.23 0.04 15.57
CA ILE A 357 -29.24 -1.02 14.56
C ILE A 357 -27.84 -1.16 13.95
N GLU A 358 -27.28 -2.36 14.02
CA GLU A 358 -25.90 -2.66 13.59
C GLU A 358 -25.67 -2.36 12.10
N GLU A 359 -26.65 -2.66 11.25
CA GLU A 359 -26.61 -2.43 9.79
C GLU A 359 -26.39 -0.96 9.45
N TYR A 360 -27.23 -0.09 10.01
CA TYR A 360 -27.20 1.35 9.75
C TYR A 360 -25.97 2.02 10.33
N ARG A 361 -25.27 1.38 11.27
CA ARG A 361 -24.05 1.92 11.87
C ARG A 361 -22.87 1.92 10.91
N ARG A 362 -22.79 0.97 9.98
CA ARG A 362 -21.58 0.72 9.15
C ARG A 362 -21.86 0.68 7.66
N LEU A 363 -22.94 0.01 7.24
CA LEU A 363 -23.21 -0.27 5.82
C LEU A 363 -23.49 0.96 4.94
N PRO A 364 -23.99 2.11 5.44
CA PRO A 364 -24.15 3.31 4.61
C PRO A 364 -22.84 3.79 3.98
N LEU A 365 -21.69 3.57 4.63
CA LEU A 365 -20.38 3.86 4.07
C LEU A 365 -20.07 2.97 2.85
N ALA A 366 -20.45 1.69 2.90
CA ALA A 366 -20.31 0.77 1.75
C ALA A 366 -21.28 1.12 0.61
N CYS A 367 -22.49 1.59 0.93
CA CYS A 367 -23.46 2.07 -0.06
C CYS A 367 -22.95 3.29 -0.82
N LEU A 368 -22.16 4.16 -0.18
CA LEU A 368 -21.48 5.28 -0.84
C LEU A 368 -20.24 4.81 -1.62
N GLY A 369 -19.45 3.91 -1.02
CA GLY A 369 -18.20 3.43 -1.60
C GLY A 369 -18.38 2.61 -2.88
N GLY A 370 -19.44 1.80 -2.99
CA GLY A 370 -19.71 0.96 -4.16
C GLY A 370 -19.84 1.74 -5.47
N PRO A 371 -20.75 2.73 -5.57
CA PRO A 371 -20.87 3.55 -6.77
C PRO A 371 -19.57 4.30 -7.13
N LEU A 372 -18.87 4.87 -6.15
CA LEU A 372 -17.56 5.52 -6.35
C LEU A 372 -16.53 4.55 -6.96
N TYR A 373 -16.48 3.32 -6.42
CA TYR A 373 -15.60 2.26 -6.89
C TYR A 373 -15.92 1.85 -8.34
N VAL A 374 -17.20 1.68 -8.66
CA VAL A 374 -17.65 1.34 -10.02
C VAL A 374 -17.34 2.45 -11.01
N ILE A 375 -17.67 3.70 -10.67
CA ILE A 375 -17.38 4.88 -11.50
C ILE A 375 -15.89 4.95 -11.82
N SER A 376 -15.03 4.67 -10.85
CA SER A 376 -13.58 4.71 -11.07
C SER A 376 -13.08 3.70 -12.11
N LEU A 377 -13.65 2.49 -12.15
CA LEU A 377 -13.27 1.43 -13.09
C LEU A 377 -13.71 1.75 -14.52
N PHE A 378 -14.93 2.27 -14.68
CA PHE A 378 -15.41 2.74 -15.97
C PHE A 378 -14.65 3.97 -16.43
N TRP A 379 -14.39 4.92 -15.53
CA TRP A 379 -13.58 6.10 -15.84
C TRP A 379 -12.23 5.67 -16.38
N LEU A 380 -11.47 4.88 -15.62
CA LEU A 380 -10.14 4.40 -16.03
C LEU A 380 -10.18 3.72 -17.42
N GLY A 381 -11.11 2.78 -17.62
CA GLY A 381 -11.22 2.01 -18.87
C GLY A 381 -11.49 2.88 -20.10
N TRP A 382 -12.37 3.87 -19.98
CA TRP A 382 -12.77 4.70 -21.12
C TRP A 382 -11.90 5.93 -21.32
N SER A 383 -11.21 6.40 -20.28
CA SER A 383 -10.26 7.52 -20.37
C SER A 383 -8.85 7.11 -20.80
N ALA A 384 -8.48 5.83 -20.67
CA ALA A 384 -7.18 5.32 -21.07
C ALA A 384 -7.08 5.20 -22.61
N ARG A 385 -6.92 6.34 -23.30
CA ARG A 385 -6.82 6.45 -24.75
C ARG A 385 -5.70 7.42 -25.10
N ALA A 386 -4.97 7.15 -26.19
CA ALA A 386 -3.89 8.03 -26.65
C ALA A 386 -4.34 9.47 -26.93
N SER A 387 -5.62 9.70 -27.23
CA SER A 387 -6.19 11.04 -27.47
C SER A 387 -6.49 11.84 -26.20
N VAL A 388 -6.51 11.21 -25.02
CA VAL A 388 -6.90 11.83 -23.75
C VAL A 388 -5.64 12.03 -22.90
N HIS A 389 -5.46 13.22 -22.32
CA HIS A 389 -4.29 13.51 -21.49
C HIS A 389 -4.16 12.50 -20.34
N TRP A 390 -2.94 11.98 -20.12
CA TRP A 390 -2.62 10.91 -19.17
C TRP A 390 -3.08 11.17 -17.73
N ILE A 391 -3.21 12.44 -17.33
CA ILE A 391 -3.68 12.80 -15.99
C ILE A 391 -5.14 12.36 -15.73
N VAL A 392 -5.96 12.29 -16.77
CA VAL A 392 -7.38 11.94 -16.65
C VAL A 392 -7.58 10.49 -16.18
N PRO A 393 -6.98 9.45 -16.82
CA PRO A 393 -7.02 8.10 -16.28
C PRO A 393 -6.30 7.96 -14.94
N MET A 394 -5.27 8.76 -14.68
CA MET A 394 -4.56 8.76 -13.39
C MET A 394 -5.47 9.22 -12.24
N LEU A 395 -6.29 10.25 -12.47
CA LEU A 395 -7.24 10.79 -11.49
C LEU A 395 -8.39 9.84 -11.16
N ALA A 396 -8.70 8.87 -12.01
CA ALA A 396 -9.65 7.80 -11.69
C ALA A 396 -9.20 6.99 -10.45
N GLY A 397 -7.91 7.02 -10.10
CA GLY A 397 -7.38 6.45 -8.87
C GLY A 397 -7.96 7.06 -7.58
N VAL A 398 -8.40 8.33 -7.60
CA VAL A 398 -8.97 9.01 -6.41
C VAL A 398 -10.31 8.38 -5.99
N PRO A 399 -11.36 8.35 -6.84
CA PRO A 399 -12.62 7.68 -6.48
C PRO A 399 -12.43 6.18 -6.24
N PHE A 400 -11.46 5.54 -6.91
CA PHE A 400 -11.10 4.15 -6.66
C PHE A 400 -10.61 3.93 -5.23
N GLY A 401 -9.60 4.68 -4.79
CA GLY A 401 -9.05 4.58 -3.43
C GLY A 401 -10.09 4.91 -2.36
N ALA A 402 -10.90 5.94 -2.60
CA ALA A 402 -11.97 6.32 -1.68
C ALA A 402 -13.04 5.20 -1.56
N GLY A 403 -13.54 4.71 -2.70
CA GLY A 403 -14.51 3.62 -2.76
C GLY A 403 -13.97 2.34 -2.12
N PHE A 404 -12.73 1.97 -2.45
CA PHE A 404 -12.04 0.80 -1.91
C PHE A 404 -12.03 0.84 -0.37
N MET A 405 -11.52 1.92 0.24
CA MET A 405 -11.45 2.02 1.70
C MET A 405 -12.81 2.04 2.39
N LEU A 406 -13.80 2.74 1.82
CA LEU A 406 -15.15 2.79 2.38
C LEU A 406 -15.80 1.41 2.41
N ILE A 407 -15.72 0.65 1.32
CA ILE A 407 -16.23 -0.72 1.24
C ILE A 407 -15.50 -1.61 2.25
N PHE A 408 -14.17 -1.54 2.27
CA PHE A 408 -13.32 -2.41 3.08
C PHE A 408 -13.57 -2.20 4.58
N MET A 409 -13.54 -0.95 5.04
CA MET A 409 -13.78 -0.62 6.44
C MET A 409 -15.22 -0.91 6.86
N ALA A 410 -16.20 -0.61 6.01
CA ALA A 410 -17.61 -0.83 6.36
C ALA A 410 -17.93 -2.32 6.55
N LEU A 411 -17.52 -3.18 5.61
CA LEU A 411 -17.83 -4.60 5.65
C LEU A 411 -17.04 -5.35 6.73
N LEU A 412 -15.75 -5.04 6.92
CA LEU A 412 -14.95 -5.66 7.99
C LEU A 412 -15.49 -5.30 9.38
N ASN A 413 -15.82 -4.03 9.59
CA ASN A 413 -16.41 -3.60 10.85
C ASN A 413 -17.83 -4.17 11.04
N TYR A 414 -18.61 -4.34 9.97
CA TYR A 414 -19.93 -4.97 10.06
C TYR A 414 -19.85 -6.45 10.47
N ILE A 415 -18.92 -7.23 9.92
CA ILE A 415 -18.69 -8.62 10.37
C ILE A 415 -18.29 -8.66 11.85
N THR A 416 -17.45 -7.71 12.27
CA THR A 416 -16.97 -7.62 13.65
C THR A 416 -18.12 -7.31 14.61
N ASP A 417 -18.95 -6.32 14.27
CA ASP A 417 -20.11 -5.92 15.06
C ASP A 417 -21.20 -7.02 15.06
N ALA A 418 -21.45 -7.73 13.94
CA ALA A 418 -22.51 -8.73 13.81
C ALA A 418 -22.22 -10.08 14.50
N TYR A 419 -20.94 -10.48 14.58
CA TYR A 419 -20.53 -11.79 15.12
C TYR A 419 -19.83 -11.71 16.48
N GLU A 420 -19.45 -10.53 16.97
CA GLU A 420 -18.84 -10.25 18.29
C GLU A 420 -17.82 -11.31 18.77
N ILE A 421 -18.26 -12.29 19.56
CA ILE A 421 -17.42 -13.36 20.12
C ILE A 421 -16.78 -14.21 19.02
N TYR A 422 -17.47 -14.36 17.87
CA TYR A 422 -16.97 -15.06 16.69
C TYR A 422 -16.35 -14.10 15.65
N ALA A 423 -16.18 -12.81 15.95
CA ALA A 423 -15.63 -11.82 15.02
C ALA A 423 -14.23 -12.19 14.50
N ALA A 424 -13.37 -12.74 15.36
CA ALA A 424 -12.03 -13.18 14.97
C ALA A 424 -12.08 -14.25 13.86
N SER A 425 -13.01 -15.21 13.96
CA SER A 425 -13.20 -16.24 12.93
C SER A 425 -13.80 -15.66 11.64
N GLY A 426 -14.72 -14.69 11.73
CA GLY A 426 -15.27 -13.98 10.57
C GLY A 426 -14.23 -13.10 9.85
N MET A 427 -13.35 -12.44 10.58
CA MET A 427 -12.22 -11.69 10.00
C MET A 427 -11.20 -12.63 9.34
N ALA A 428 -10.91 -13.77 9.97
CA ALA A 428 -10.05 -14.80 9.38
C ALA A 428 -10.64 -15.35 8.08
N ALA A 429 -11.96 -15.60 8.03
CA ALA A 429 -12.68 -16.04 6.84
C ALA A 429 -12.52 -15.02 5.69
N THR A 430 -12.75 -13.75 6.01
CA THR A 430 -12.59 -12.66 5.04
C THR A 430 -11.15 -12.56 4.56
N SER A 431 -10.18 -12.76 5.46
CA SER A 431 -8.77 -12.78 5.08
C SER A 431 -8.45 -13.91 4.11
N ILE A 432 -8.86 -15.15 4.41
CA ILE A 432 -8.62 -16.33 3.54
C ILE A 432 -9.23 -16.14 2.15
N ALA A 433 -10.50 -15.72 2.08
CA ALA A 433 -11.17 -15.53 0.79
C ALA A 433 -10.47 -14.44 -0.04
N ARG A 434 -10.20 -13.31 0.60
CA ARG A 434 -9.58 -12.14 -0.04
C ARG A 434 -8.19 -12.45 -0.55
N SER A 435 -7.46 -13.20 0.24
CA SER A 435 -6.17 -13.73 -0.07
C SER A 435 -6.16 -14.64 -1.31
N ILE A 436 -7.06 -15.62 -1.38
CA ILE A 436 -7.16 -16.53 -2.53
C ILE A 436 -7.44 -15.73 -3.81
N PHE A 437 -8.41 -14.83 -3.78
CA PHE A 437 -8.76 -14.01 -4.95
C PHE A 437 -7.63 -13.03 -5.32
N GLY A 438 -6.97 -12.41 -4.34
CA GLY A 438 -5.83 -11.51 -4.56
C GLY A 438 -4.60 -12.20 -5.15
N ALA A 439 -4.45 -13.51 -4.95
CA ALA A 439 -3.39 -14.30 -5.58
C ALA A 439 -3.78 -14.80 -6.98
N VAL A 440 -5.01 -15.27 -7.15
CA VAL A 440 -5.45 -15.99 -8.36
C VAL A 440 -5.92 -15.03 -9.45
N LEU A 441 -6.71 -14.00 -9.13
CA LEU A 441 -7.31 -13.12 -10.13
C LEU A 441 -6.27 -12.30 -10.92
N PRO A 442 -5.19 -11.76 -10.30
CA PRO A 442 -4.17 -11.05 -11.06
C PRO A 442 -3.45 -11.93 -12.10
N LEU A 443 -3.36 -13.25 -11.90
CA LEU A 443 -2.78 -14.16 -12.91
C LEU A 443 -3.55 -14.14 -14.25
N ALA A 444 -4.83 -13.75 -14.22
CA ALA A 444 -5.66 -13.59 -15.41
C ALA A 444 -5.60 -12.18 -16.00
N ALA A 445 -4.88 -11.23 -15.41
CA ALA A 445 -4.90 -9.83 -15.83
C ALA A 445 -4.28 -9.63 -17.22
N ALA A 446 -3.02 -10.00 -17.47
CA ALA A 446 -2.40 -9.93 -18.80
C ALA A 446 -3.26 -10.54 -19.92
N PRO A 447 -3.72 -11.81 -19.84
CA PRO A 447 -4.54 -12.38 -20.91
C PRO A 447 -5.89 -11.69 -21.07
N MET A 448 -6.50 -11.20 -19.98
CA MET A 448 -7.72 -10.40 -20.03
C MET A 448 -7.51 -9.07 -20.76
N TYR A 449 -6.47 -8.31 -20.41
CA TYR A 449 -6.16 -7.02 -21.05
C TYR A 449 -5.74 -7.18 -22.51
N ARG A 450 -5.03 -8.26 -22.87
CA ARG A 450 -4.66 -8.54 -24.28
C ARG A 450 -5.87 -8.90 -25.15
N SER A 451 -6.82 -9.68 -24.63
CA SER A 451 -7.97 -10.17 -25.40
C SER A 451 -9.11 -9.14 -25.51
N LEU A 452 -9.41 -8.43 -24.43
CA LEU A 452 -10.52 -7.47 -24.36
C LEU A 452 -10.07 -6.03 -24.64
N GLY A 453 -8.78 -5.74 -24.51
CA GLY A 453 -8.28 -4.37 -24.51
C GLY A 453 -8.60 -3.64 -23.20
N VAL A 454 -7.94 -2.49 -22.99
CA VAL A 454 -8.02 -1.72 -21.73
C VAL A 454 -9.45 -1.32 -21.36
N SER A 455 -10.24 -0.85 -22.33
CA SER A 455 -11.59 -0.34 -22.06
C SER A 455 -12.56 -1.42 -21.61
N TRP A 456 -12.61 -2.56 -22.32
CA TRP A 456 -13.52 -3.64 -21.98
C TRP A 456 -13.04 -4.47 -20.81
N ALA A 457 -11.73 -4.66 -20.63
CA ALA A 457 -11.17 -5.32 -19.45
C ALA A 457 -11.55 -4.57 -18.16
N SER A 458 -11.36 -3.25 -18.12
CA SER A 458 -11.76 -2.42 -16.97
C SER A 458 -13.28 -2.34 -16.81
N SER A 459 -14.05 -2.35 -17.91
CA SER A 459 -15.52 -2.37 -17.86
C SER A 459 -16.07 -3.70 -17.31
N LEU A 460 -15.46 -4.84 -17.64
CA LEU A 460 -15.81 -6.15 -17.09
C LEU A 460 -15.68 -6.15 -15.56
N LEU A 461 -14.55 -5.64 -15.05
CA LEU A 461 -14.34 -5.46 -13.61
C LEU A 461 -15.35 -4.48 -12.99
N GLY A 462 -15.72 -3.43 -13.73
CA GLY A 462 -16.77 -2.47 -13.36
C GLY A 462 -18.14 -3.13 -13.21
N PHE A 463 -18.56 -3.96 -14.15
CA PHE A 463 -19.82 -4.70 -14.09
C PHE A 463 -19.86 -5.72 -12.94
N LEU A 464 -18.76 -6.46 -12.72
CA LEU A 464 -18.65 -7.36 -11.58
C LEU A 464 -18.76 -6.60 -10.25
N SER A 465 -18.09 -5.46 -10.13
CA SER A 465 -18.15 -4.60 -8.95
C SER A 465 -19.53 -3.96 -8.76
N LEU A 466 -20.23 -3.63 -9.84
CA LEU A 466 -21.60 -3.12 -9.81
C LEU A 466 -22.57 -4.16 -9.23
N ALA A 467 -22.44 -5.42 -9.64
CA ALA A 467 -23.24 -6.51 -9.07
C ALA A 467 -23.01 -6.63 -7.55
N MET A 468 -21.76 -6.49 -7.10
CA MET A 468 -21.43 -6.55 -5.66
C MET A 468 -21.93 -5.32 -4.88
N THR A 469 -22.11 -4.17 -5.54
CA THR A 469 -22.62 -2.94 -4.90
C THR A 469 -24.04 -3.11 -4.34
N VAL A 470 -24.80 -4.09 -4.82
CA VAL A 470 -26.15 -4.41 -4.31
C VAL A 470 -26.10 -5.04 -2.91
N ILE A 471 -24.98 -5.68 -2.53
CA ILE A 471 -24.86 -6.45 -1.28
C ILE A 471 -25.12 -5.60 -0.04
N PRO A 472 -24.48 -4.42 0.17
CA PRO A 472 -24.77 -3.58 1.33
C PRO A 472 -26.25 -3.15 1.43
N PHE A 473 -26.88 -2.84 0.30
CA PHE A 473 -28.32 -2.48 0.28
C PHE A 473 -29.20 -3.67 0.67
N ALA A 474 -28.85 -4.87 0.19
CA ALA A 474 -29.55 -6.10 0.55
C ALA A 474 -29.41 -6.42 2.04
N PHE A 475 -28.23 -6.21 2.63
CA PHE A 475 -28.02 -6.38 4.07
C PHE A 475 -28.83 -5.40 4.90
N ILE A 476 -28.92 -4.12 4.50
CA ILE A 476 -29.76 -3.15 5.22
C ILE A 476 -31.24 -3.55 5.17
N LYS A 477 -31.73 -4.06 4.04
CA LYS A 477 -33.16 -4.40 3.87
C LYS A 477 -33.54 -5.76 4.47
N TYR A 478 -32.66 -6.75 4.40
CA TYR A 478 -32.96 -8.13 4.77
C TYR A 478 -32.14 -8.65 5.97
N GLY A 479 -31.33 -7.81 6.60
CA GLY A 479 -30.38 -8.19 7.66
C GLY A 479 -31.01 -8.96 8.82
N ASP A 480 -32.18 -8.54 9.30
CA ASP A 480 -32.87 -9.23 10.40
C ASP A 480 -33.27 -10.67 10.05
N ARG A 481 -33.74 -10.89 8.82
CA ARG A 481 -34.12 -12.23 8.35
C ARG A 481 -32.91 -13.12 8.13
N ILE A 482 -31.81 -12.54 7.62
CA ILE A 482 -30.55 -13.25 7.41
C ILE A 482 -29.95 -13.67 8.77
N ARG A 483 -29.94 -12.76 9.76
CA ARG A 483 -29.47 -13.05 11.12
C ARG A 483 -30.34 -14.06 11.86
N ALA A 484 -31.66 -14.02 11.67
CA ALA A 484 -32.57 -14.99 12.29
C ALA A 484 -32.32 -16.44 11.81
N ASN A 485 -31.87 -16.61 10.57
CA ASN A 485 -31.53 -17.91 10.01
C ASN A 485 -30.08 -18.36 10.27
N SER A 486 -29.24 -17.49 10.83
CA SER A 486 -27.83 -17.78 11.14
C SER A 486 -27.72 -18.64 12.41
N ARG A 487 -26.95 -19.73 12.32
CA ARG A 487 -26.71 -20.61 13.47
C ARG A 487 -25.85 -19.91 14.52
N PHE A 488 -24.81 -19.21 14.08
CA PHE A 488 -23.88 -18.51 14.96
C PHE A 488 -24.52 -17.29 15.64
N CYS A 489 -25.35 -16.50 14.93
CA CYS A 489 -26.05 -15.39 15.55
C CYS A 489 -27.09 -15.85 16.59
N ASN A 490 -27.77 -16.99 16.34
CA ASN A 490 -28.70 -17.56 17.30
C ASN A 490 -27.99 -18.10 18.55
N GLU A 491 -26.83 -18.74 18.38
CA GLU A 491 -25.97 -19.17 19.50
C GLU A 491 -25.46 -17.98 20.32
N LEU A 492 -25.04 -16.89 19.65
CA LEU A 492 -24.62 -15.65 20.30
C LEU A 492 -25.76 -15.01 21.12
N LYS A 493 -26.98 -14.94 20.57
CA LYS A 493 -28.16 -14.45 21.28
C LYS A 493 -28.44 -15.28 22.55
N ALA A 494 -28.43 -16.61 22.43
CA ALA A 494 -28.61 -17.50 23.57
C ALA A 494 -27.52 -17.30 24.65
N LEU A 495 -26.26 -17.09 24.23
CA LEU A 495 -25.16 -16.83 25.15
C LEU A 495 -25.32 -15.48 25.87
N LYS A 496 -25.75 -14.43 25.16
CA LYS A 496 -26.06 -13.12 25.76
C LYS A 496 -27.19 -13.20 26.77
N GLU A 497 -28.27 -13.90 26.45
CA GLU A 497 -29.39 -14.12 27.38
C GLU A 497 -28.93 -14.88 28.63
N LYS A 498 -28.10 -15.92 28.46
CA LYS A 498 -27.53 -16.67 29.58
C LYS A 498 -26.64 -15.79 30.46
N ASN A 499 -25.77 -14.98 29.86
CA ASN A 499 -24.87 -14.07 30.57
C ASN A 499 -25.65 -12.95 31.29
N ALA A 500 -26.71 -12.40 30.69
CA ALA A 500 -27.57 -11.41 31.31
C ALA A 500 -28.29 -11.99 32.53
N ARG A 501 -28.88 -13.19 32.41
CA ARG A 501 -29.50 -13.89 33.54
C ARG A 501 -28.51 -14.22 34.65
N GLN A 502 -27.28 -14.59 34.30
CA GLN A 502 -26.22 -14.83 35.28
C GLN A 502 -25.86 -13.54 36.01
N LYS A 503 -25.69 -12.44 35.28
CA LYS A 503 -25.38 -11.14 35.87
C LYS A 503 -26.49 -10.64 36.80
N GLU A 504 -27.75 -10.80 36.42
CA GLU A 504 -28.90 -10.51 37.29
C GLU A 504 -28.92 -11.38 38.56
N ARG A 505 -28.54 -12.67 38.46
CA ARG A 505 -28.39 -13.55 39.62
C ARG A 505 -27.27 -13.08 40.53
N ASP A 506 -26.11 -12.77 39.97
CA ASP A 506 -24.95 -12.30 40.71
C ASP A 506 -25.22 -10.95 41.41
N GLU A 507 -25.97 -10.04 40.75
CA GLU A 507 -26.42 -8.77 41.32
C GLU A 507 -27.43 -8.97 42.45
N LYS A 508 -28.41 -9.88 42.28
CA LYS A 508 -29.36 -10.25 43.35
C LYS A 508 -28.66 -10.92 44.53
N GLU A 509 -27.66 -11.75 44.26
CA GLU A 509 -26.88 -12.42 45.32
C GLU A 509 -25.99 -11.43 46.07
N LYS A 510 -25.35 -10.49 45.38
CA LYS A 510 -24.65 -9.36 46.02
C LYS A 510 -25.59 -8.51 46.87
N ALA A 511 -26.76 -8.13 46.35
CA ALA A 511 -27.75 -7.37 47.12
C ALA A 511 -28.23 -8.16 48.35
N ARG A 512 -28.38 -9.49 48.24
CA ARG A 512 -28.72 -10.37 49.36
C ARG A 512 -27.61 -10.41 50.41
N ILE A 513 -26.35 -10.52 50.00
CA ILE A 513 -25.19 -10.51 50.91
C ILE A 513 -25.04 -9.15 51.60
N GLU A 514 -25.27 -8.05 50.90
CA GLU A 514 -25.26 -6.69 51.46
C GLU A 514 -26.45 -6.42 52.40
N SER A 515 -27.57 -7.12 52.21
CA SER A 515 -28.73 -7.04 53.12
C SER A 515 -28.59 -7.87 54.40
N VAL A 516 -27.55 -8.70 54.54
CA VAL A 516 -27.25 -9.41 55.78
C VAL A 516 -26.52 -8.44 56.73
N PRO A 517 -27.06 -8.16 57.94
CA PRO A 517 -26.40 -7.27 58.90
C PRO A 517 -24.98 -7.76 59.22
N ARG A 518 -24.00 -6.86 59.21
CA ARG A 518 -22.58 -7.20 59.46
C ARG A 518 -22.25 -7.42 60.93
N ASP A 519 -23.13 -7.06 61.86
CA ASP A 519 -22.90 -7.23 63.30
C ASP A 519 -23.80 -8.32 63.91
N PRO A 520 -23.21 -9.32 64.61
CA PRO A 520 -23.98 -10.31 65.36
C PRO A 520 -24.74 -9.75 66.59
N GLU A 521 -24.56 -8.48 66.96
CA GLU A 521 -25.11 -7.92 68.21
C GLU A 521 -26.53 -7.31 68.10
N GLU A 522 -27.04 -7.03 66.89
CA GLU A 522 -28.41 -6.48 66.73
C GLU A 522 -29.52 -7.55 66.59
N ALA A 523 -29.17 -8.84 66.49
CA ALA A 523 -30.15 -9.92 66.33
C ALA A 523 -30.68 -10.51 67.66
N MET A 524 -30.19 -10.02 68.81
CA MET A 524 -30.72 -10.37 70.13
C MET A 524 -31.33 -9.14 70.81
N GLN A 525 -32.57 -8.81 70.44
CA GLN A 525 -33.48 -8.16 71.38
C GLN A 525 -34.44 -9.23 71.92
N PRO A 526 -34.44 -9.51 73.24
CA PRO A 526 -35.47 -10.34 73.84
C PRO A 526 -36.80 -9.59 73.86
N ILE A 527 -37.86 -10.39 73.76
CA ILE A 527 -39.31 -10.08 73.84
C ILE A 527 -39.66 -8.95 74.81
#